data_AF-A0A8H9H4N2-F1
#
_entry.id   AF-A0A8H9H4N2-F1
#
_cell.length_a   1.000
_cell.length_b   1.000
_cell.length_c   1.000
_cell.angle_alpha   90.00
_cell.angle_beta   90.00
_cell.angle_gamma   90.00
#
_symmetry.space_group_name_H-M   'P 1'
#
loop_
_entity.id
_entity.type
_entity.pdbx_description
1 polymer ?
#
loop_
_entity_poly.entity_id
_entity_poly.type
_entity_poly.pdbx_seq_one_letter_code
_entity_poly.pdbx_strand_id
1 'polypeptide(L)'
;MSTSAQPVHKHSAERPRVPRTIGAISNALRGARRAQFFAELLEAQQGPELDGVLTAWWGRAMLDTDPHRDRVHAAAEAGTLPTTTMDAIARRRQERTTS
;
A
#
# COMPACT_ATOMS: atom_id res chain seq x y z
N MET A 1 32.08 26.26 -10.43
CA MET A 1 30.74 26.13 -9.81
C MET A 1 30.52 24.66 -9.50
N SER A 2 30.54 24.27 -8.24
CA SER A 2 30.39 22.88 -7.82
C SER A 2 28.92 22.62 -7.46
N THR A 3 28.18 21.93 -8.32
CA THR A 3 26.83 21.45 -7.99
C THR A 3 26.96 20.22 -7.10
N SER A 4 26.78 20.43 -5.79
CA SER A 4 26.60 19.33 -4.83
C SER A 4 25.28 18.64 -5.15
N ALA A 5 25.34 17.41 -5.65
CA ALA A 5 24.17 16.54 -5.76
C ALA A 5 23.83 16.07 -4.34
N GLN A 6 22.75 16.61 -3.76
CA GLN A 6 22.22 16.06 -2.51
C GLN A 6 21.88 14.59 -2.73
N PRO A 7 22.25 13.68 -1.82
CA PRO A 7 21.86 12.30 -1.90
C PRO A 7 20.35 12.26 -1.78
N VAL A 8 19.69 11.98 -2.90
CA VAL A 8 18.30 11.52 -2.90
C VAL A 8 18.26 10.43 -1.85
N HIS A 9 17.46 10.61 -0.81
CA HIS A 9 17.10 9.50 0.06
C HIS A 9 16.45 8.49 -0.86
N LYS A 10 17.27 7.58 -1.43
CA LYS A 10 16.81 6.27 -1.84
C LYS A 10 16.08 5.84 -0.59
N HIS A 11 14.76 5.73 -0.64
CA HIS A 11 14.09 4.84 0.27
C HIS A 11 14.89 3.56 0.11
N SER A 12 15.78 3.29 1.07
CA SER A 12 16.44 2.00 1.20
C SER A 12 15.33 1.01 0.92
N ALA A 13 15.57 0.04 0.05
CA ALA A 13 14.62 -0.99 -0.30
C ALA A 13 14.22 -1.75 0.98
N GLU A 14 13.42 -1.10 1.81
CA GLU A 14 12.90 -1.58 3.06
C GLU A 14 11.99 -2.69 2.59
N ARG A 15 12.38 -3.90 2.98
CA ARG A 15 11.56 -5.06 2.68
C ARG A 15 10.13 -4.71 3.09
N PRO A 16 9.14 -4.95 2.22
CA PRO A 16 7.78 -4.57 2.54
C PRO A 16 7.40 -5.20 3.89
N ARG A 17 6.76 -4.41 4.76
CA ARG A 17 6.35 -4.84 6.11
C ARG A 17 5.62 -6.19 6.08
N VAL A 18 4.83 -6.41 5.03
CA VAL A 18 4.20 -7.68 4.71
C VAL A 18 4.86 -8.24 3.45
N PRO A 19 5.58 -9.37 3.52
CA PRO A 19 5.98 -10.12 2.33
C PRO A 19 4.76 -10.49 1.45
N ARG A 20 4.93 -10.48 0.13
CA ARG A 20 3.86 -10.86 -0.83
C ARG A 20 3.69 -12.37 -0.94
N THR A 21 3.34 -13.02 0.16
CA THR A 21 3.02 -14.45 0.21
C THR A 21 1.66 -14.65 0.85
N ILE A 22 0.94 -15.71 0.47
CA ILE A 22 -0.37 -16.05 1.02
C ILE A 22 -0.31 -16.11 2.56
N GLY A 23 0.72 -16.77 3.10
CA GLY A 23 0.92 -16.88 4.55
C GLY A 23 1.10 -15.52 5.23
N ALA A 24 2.01 -14.68 4.72
CA ALA A 24 2.26 -13.36 5.30
C ALA A 24 1.05 -12.43 5.21
N ILE A 25 0.35 -12.43 4.08
CA ILE A 25 -0.88 -11.66 3.89
C ILE A 25 -1.93 -12.13 4.90
N SER A 26 -2.20 -13.44 4.99
CA SER A 26 -3.22 -13.98 5.91
C SER A 26 -2.95 -13.69 7.39
N ASN A 27 -1.67 -13.66 7.80
CA ASN A 27 -1.27 -13.39 9.18
C ASN A 27 -1.35 -11.90 9.55
N ALA A 28 -1.21 -11.01 8.57
CA ALA A 28 -1.30 -9.57 8.76
C ALA A 28 -2.76 -9.05 8.85
N LEU A 29 -3.73 -9.81 8.33
CA LEU A 29 -5.14 -9.42 8.33
C LEU A 29 -5.79 -9.61 9.71
N ARG A 30 -6.58 -8.62 10.15
CA ARG A 30 -7.29 -8.63 11.44
C ARG A 30 -8.77 -9.00 11.29
N GLY A 31 -9.35 -9.54 12.36
CA GLY A 31 -10.79 -9.86 12.43
C GLY A 31 -11.23 -10.86 11.35
N ALA A 32 -12.44 -10.66 10.81
CA ALA A 32 -13.04 -11.55 9.81
C ALA A 32 -12.33 -11.52 8.43
N ARG A 33 -11.41 -10.58 8.19
CA ARG A 33 -10.76 -10.40 6.88
C ARG A 33 -9.92 -11.59 6.45
N ARG A 34 -9.35 -12.34 7.39
CA ARG A 34 -8.59 -13.56 7.05
C ARG A 34 -9.45 -14.61 6.36
N ALA A 35 -10.69 -14.81 6.84
CA ALA A 35 -11.62 -15.76 6.23
C ALA A 35 -12.07 -15.29 4.83
N GLN A 36 -12.36 -13.99 4.69
CA GLN A 36 -12.73 -13.40 3.38
C GLN A 36 -11.59 -13.52 2.36
N PHE A 37 -10.35 -13.27 2.79
CA PHE A 37 -9.17 -13.47 1.94
C PHE A 37 -9.08 -14.90 1.42
N PHE A 38 -9.24 -15.90 2.30
CA PHE A 38 -9.20 -17.29 1.86
C PHE A 38 -10.38 -17.66 0.95
N ALA A 39 -11.58 -17.11 1.19
CA ALA A 39 -12.72 -17.34 0.30
C ALA A 39 -12.43 -16.86 -1.13
N GLU A 40 -12.02 -15.59 -1.28
CA GLU A 40 -11.70 -15.02 -2.60
C GLU A 40 -10.48 -15.73 -3.26
N LEU A 41 -9.47 -16.10 -2.46
CA LEU A 41 -8.28 -16.79 -2.95
C LEU A 41 -8.61 -18.19 -3.50
N LEU A 42 -9.54 -18.90 -2.87
CA LEU A 42 -9.94 -20.26 -3.27
C LEU A 42 -10.90 -20.27 -4.46
N GLU A 43 -11.63 -19.17 -4.69
CA GLU A 43 -12.54 -19.02 -5.83
C GLU A 43 -11.83 -18.56 -7.11
N ALA A 44 -10.75 -17.77 -6.98
CA ALA A 44 -10.05 -17.17 -8.11
C ALA A 44 -9.38 -18.20 -9.03
N GLN A 45 -9.55 -18.03 -10.36
CA GLN A 45 -8.81 -18.82 -11.35
C GLN A 45 -7.32 -18.44 -11.33
N GLN A 46 -6.45 -19.44 -11.53
CA GLN A 46 -5.02 -19.21 -11.69
C GLN A 46 -4.74 -18.20 -12.82
N GLY A 47 -3.71 -17.37 -12.63
CA GLY A 47 -3.32 -16.33 -13.58
C GLY A 47 -3.75 -14.94 -13.11
N PRO A 48 -4.10 -14.01 -14.02
CA PRO A 48 -4.32 -12.60 -13.68
C PRO A 48 -5.38 -12.35 -12.60
N GLU A 49 -6.39 -13.21 -12.49
CA GLU A 49 -7.42 -13.10 -11.45
C GLU A 49 -6.84 -13.33 -10.05
N LEU A 50 -6.11 -14.44 -9.88
CA LEU A 50 -5.38 -14.73 -8.65
C LEU A 50 -4.36 -13.64 -8.30
N ASP A 51 -3.63 -13.11 -9.28
CA ASP A 51 -2.69 -12.00 -9.08
C ASP A 51 -3.40 -10.72 -8.61
N GLY A 52 -4.59 -10.46 -9.14
CA GLY A 52 -5.45 -9.34 -8.73
C GLY A 52 -5.91 -9.49 -7.27
N VAL A 53 -6.39 -10.67 -6.89
CA VAL A 53 -6.78 -10.99 -5.51
C VAL A 53 -5.58 -10.79 -4.57
N LEU A 54 -4.43 -11.38 -4.89
CA LEU A 54 -3.22 -11.23 -4.07
C LEU A 54 -2.76 -9.78 -3.94
N THR A 55 -2.82 -9.01 -5.03
CA THR A 55 -2.43 -7.58 -5.04
C THR A 55 -3.36 -6.74 -4.15
N ALA A 56 -4.67 -6.93 -4.29
CA ALA A 56 -5.67 -6.20 -3.51
C ALA A 56 -5.54 -6.52 -2.01
N TRP A 57 -5.43 -7.80 -1.66
CA TRP A 57 -5.31 -8.23 -0.27
C TRP A 57 -3.97 -7.88 0.36
N TRP A 58 -2.89 -7.87 -0.41
CA TRP A 58 -1.61 -7.35 0.06
C TRP A 58 -1.68 -5.87 0.41
N GLY A 59 -2.38 -5.05 -0.38
CA GLY A 59 -2.64 -3.65 -0.07
C GLY A 59 -3.37 -3.48 1.27
N ARG A 60 -4.42 -4.29 1.51
CA ARG A 60 -5.16 -4.31 2.78
C ARG A 60 -4.27 -4.72 3.96
N ALA A 61 -3.43 -5.75 3.78
CA ALA A 61 -2.49 -6.21 4.80
C ALA A 61 -1.42 -5.15 5.14
N MET A 62 -0.93 -4.41 4.15
CA MET A 62 0.02 -3.30 4.37
C MET A 62 -0.59 -2.14 5.17
N LEU A 63 -1.89 -1.89 5.02
CA LEU A 63 -2.64 -0.89 5.78
C LEU A 63 -2.96 -1.36 7.20
N ASP A 64 -3.35 -2.63 7.36
CA ASP A 64 -3.61 -3.23 8.68
C ASP A 64 -2.35 -3.33 9.56
N THR A 65 -1.17 -3.36 8.94
CA THR A 65 0.13 -3.38 9.61
C THR A 65 0.81 -2.01 9.68
N ASP A 66 0.15 -0.95 9.23
CA ASP A 66 0.69 0.41 9.33
C ASP A 66 0.79 0.83 10.82
N PRO A 67 1.98 1.17 11.34
CA PRO A 67 2.14 1.64 12.72
C PRO A 67 1.32 2.89 13.04
N HIS A 68 0.96 3.68 12.03
CA HIS A 68 0.17 4.90 12.17
C HIS A 68 -1.31 4.71 11.85
N ARG A 69 -1.78 3.47 11.60
CA ARG A 69 -3.16 3.16 11.21
C ARG A 69 -4.19 3.88 12.05
N ASP A 70 -4.12 3.74 13.38
CA ASP A 70 -5.16 4.25 14.27
C ASP A 70 -5.15 5.78 14.32
N ARG A 71 -3.96 6.40 14.25
CA ARG A 71 -3.83 7.86 14.13
C ARG A 71 -4.44 8.37 12.82
N VAL A 72 -4.13 7.72 11.70
CA VAL A 72 -4.66 8.09 10.38
C VAL A 72 -6.18 7.92 10.36
N HIS A 73 -6.68 6.83 10.92
CA HIS A 73 -8.11 6.57 11.02
C HIS A 73 -8.82 7.63 11.87
N ALA A 74 -8.27 7.98 13.04
CA ALA A 74 -8.84 9.03 13.89
C ALA A 74 -8.84 10.40 13.19
N ALA A 75 -7.76 10.73 12.48
CA ALA A 75 -7.69 11.97 11.70
C ALA A 75 -8.68 11.98 10.53
N ALA A 76 -8.98 10.82 9.92
CA ALA A 76 -9.98 10.70 8.87
C ALA A 76 -11.38 10.98 9.42
N GLU A 77 -11.74 10.34 10.53
CA GLU A 77 -13.04 10.54 11.21
C GLU A 77 -13.21 11.99 11.69
N ALA A 78 -12.13 12.61 12.14
CA ALA A 78 -12.12 14.02 12.56
C ALA A 78 -12.11 15.02 11.39
N GLY A 79 -11.96 14.56 10.14
CA GLY A 79 -11.85 15.42 8.97
C GLY A 79 -10.57 16.25 8.91
N THR A 80 -9.51 15.83 9.60
CA THR A 80 -8.25 16.58 9.75
C THR A 80 -7.09 16.00 8.93
N LEU A 81 -7.36 15.04 8.04
CA LEU A 81 -6.33 14.55 7.14
C LEU A 81 -5.86 15.66 6.20
N PRO A 82 -4.54 15.81 5.97
CA PRO A 82 -4.04 16.66 4.91
C PRO A 82 -4.61 16.21 3.57
N THR A 83 -5.37 17.08 2.90
CA THR A 83 -5.95 16.81 1.59
C THR A 83 -5.13 17.48 0.49
N THR A 84 -5.30 16.98 -0.72
CA THR A 84 -4.74 17.60 -1.93
C THR A 84 -5.74 17.42 -3.06
N THR A 85 -5.64 18.26 -4.09
CA THR A 85 -6.52 18.18 -5.25
C THR A 85 -6.06 17.05 -6.19
N MET A 86 -6.99 16.46 -6.94
CA MET A 86 -6.65 15.44 -7.94
C MET A 86 -5.72 15.99 -9.02
N ASP A 87 -5.87 17.25 -9.41
CA ASP A 87 -4.97 17.93 -10.36
C ASP A 87 -3.53 17.98 -9.85
N ALA A 88 -3.33 18.26 -8.55
CA ALA A 88 -2.01 18.26 -7.95
C ALA A 88 -1.36 16.87 -7.98
N ILE A 89 -2.15 15.80 -7.82
CA ILE A 89 -1.68 14.42 -7.94
C ILE A 89 -1.33 14.08 -9.39
N ALA A 90 -2.18 14.46 -10.35
CA ALA A 90 -1.97 14.22 -11.77
C ALA A 90 -0.66 14.86 -12.26
N ARG A 91 -0.43 16.12 -11.89
CA ARG A 91 0.81 16.85 -12.20
C ARG A 91 2.05 16.14 -11.65
N ARG A 92 2.06 15.73 -10.38
CA ARG A 92 3.18 14.98 -9.79
C ARG A 92 3.48 13.66 -10.51
N ARG A 93 2.45 12.99 -11.06
CA ARG A 93 2.67 11.75 -11.83
C ARG A 93 3.38 12.05 -13.15
N GLN A 94 2.95 13.10 -13.86
CA GLN A 94 3.57 13.51 -15.12
C GLN A 94 5.04 13.90 -14.96
N GLU A 95 5.36 14.64 -13.89
CA GLU A 95 6.74 15.03 -13.55
C GLU A 95 7.65 13.82 -13.28
N ARG A 96 7.11 12.71 -12.77
CA ARG A 96 7.88 11.46 -12.52
C ARG A 96 8.05 10.58 -13.75
N THR A 97 7.21 10.74 -14.77
CA THR A 97 7.33 9.98 -16.03
C THR A 97 8.24 10.66 -17.04
N THR A 98 8.50 11.96 -16.85
CA THR A 98 9.34 12.79 -17.72
C THR A 98 10.78 12.96 -17.23
N SER A 99 11.12 12.34 -16.10
CA SER A 99 12.47 12.33 -15.49
C SER A 99 13.04 10.93 -15.44
#